data_AF-A0A957PAA3-F1
#
_entry.id   AF-A0A957PAA3-F1
#
_cell.length_a   1.000
_cell.length_b   1.000
_cell.length_c   1.000
_cell.angle_alpha   90.00
_cell.angle_beta   90.00
_cell.angle_gamma   90.00
#
_symmetry.space_group_name_H-M   'P 1'
#
loop_
_entity.id
_entity.type
_entity.pdbx_description
1 polymer ?
#
loop_
_entity_poly.entity_id
_entity_poly.type
_entity_poly.pdbx_seq_one_letter_code
_entity_poly.pdbx_strand_id
1 'polypeptide(L)'
;QQPDQELILRAVQRDAQGITHVQYAQQYAGIPVFGSRLTTHIDAQGHLYAVDGATVAAAGLSRLEPTPTLAAADARQIAERAASAAADAPPVQSVAHQLYFFQEG
;
A
#
# COMPACT_ATOMS: atom_id res chain seq x y z
N GLN A 1 2.69 -3.09 -17.04
CA GLN A 1 3.39 -2.59 -15.84
C GLN A 1 4.84 -2.47 -16.19
N GLN A 2 5.44 -1.34 -15.83
CA GLN A 2 6.89 -1.12 -15.82
C GLN A 2 7.35 -1.13 -14.35
N PRO A 3 7.52 -2.32 -13.74
CA PRO A 3 7.72 -2.43 -12.28
C PRO A 3 8.97 -1.69 -11.80
N ASP A 4 9.99 -1.56 -12.63
CA ASP A 4 11.20 -0.78 -12.42
C ASP A 4 10.94 0.73 -12.24
N GLN A 5 9.83 1.24 -12.78
CA GLN A 5 9.41 2.64 -12.69
C GLN A 5 8.21 2.84 -11.75
N GLU A 6 7.41 1.80 -11.56
CA GLU A 6 6.18 1.82 -10.77
C GLU A 6 6.40 1.36 -9.32
N LEU A 7 7.44 0.60 -9.00
CA LEU A 7 7.75 0.16 -7.64
C LEU A 7 8.93 0.95 -7.07
N ILE A 8 8.63 1.82 -6.11
CA ILE A 8 9.60 2.68 -5.46
C ILE A 8 10.09 2.02 -4.18
N LEU A 9 11.39 1.74 -4.11
CA LEU A 9 12.04 1.24 -2.90
C LEU A 9 11.78 2.18 -1.73
N ARG A 10 11.29 1.63 -0.62
CA ARG A 10 11.01 2.35 0.62
C ARG A 10 11.96 1.97 1.73
N ALA A 11 12.21 0.67 1.89
CA ALA A 11 13.07 0.18 2.94
C ALA A 11 13.74 -1.13 2.53
N VAL A 12 14.95 -1.32 3.05
CA VAL A 12 15.63 -2.62 3.09
C VAL A 12 15.98 -2.87 4.54
N GLN A 13 15.51 -3.97 5.10
CA GLN A 13 15.80 -4.35 6.47
C GLN A 13 16.26 -5.80 6.49
N ARG A 14 17.37 -6.07 7.18
CA ARG A 14 17.78 -7.42 7.51
C ARG A 14 17.44 -7.72 8.96
N ASP A 15 16.82 -8.86 9.22
CA ASP A 15 16.48 -9.28 10.58
C ASP A 15 17.56 -10.18 11.20
N ALA A 16 17.34 -10.58 12.46
CA ALA A 16 18.27 -11.42 13.22
C ALA A 16 18.45 -12.84 12.65
N GLN A 17 17.51 -13.31 11.83
CA GLN A 17 17.59 -14.62 11.17
C GLN A 17 18.34 -14.53 9.83
N GLY A 18 18.73 -13.32 9.42
CA GLY A 18 19.43 -13.07 8.17
C GLY A 18 18.51 -12.91 6.97
N ILE A 19 17.18 -12.86 7.17
CA ILE A 19 16.23 -12.58 6.10
C ILE A 19 16.27 -11.10 5.76
N THR A 20 16.26 -10.79 4.46
CA THR A 20 16.19 -9.42 3.94
C THR A 20 14.77 -9.12 3.47
N HIS A 21 14.15 -8.14 4.11
CA HIS A 21 12.85 -7.57 3.79
C HIS A 21 13.05 -6.34 2.91
N VAL A 22 12.58 -6.39 1.67
CA VAL A 22 12.62 -5.23 0.77
C VAL A 22 11.21 -4.73 0.54
N GLN A 23 10.94 -3.51 0.97
CA GLN A 23 9.62 -2.88 0.88
C GLN A 23 9.58 -1.88 -0.26
N TYR A 24 8.53 -1.95 -1.06
CA TYR A 24 8.24 -1.05 -2.16
C TYR A 24 6.86 -0.42 -1.98
N ALA A 25 6.71 0.82 -2.42
CA ALA A 25 5.41 1.45 -2.64
C ALA A 25 5.17 1.58 -4.14
N GLN A 26 3.92 1.51 -4.57
CA GLN A 26 3.58 1.71 -5.97
C GLN A 26 3.37 3.20 -6.28
N GLN A 27 3.76 3.61 -7.47
CA GLN A 27 3.37 4.86 -8.10
C GLN A 27 2.81 4.61 -9.50
N TYR A 28 2.01 5.56 -10.00
CA TYR A 28 1.50 5.57 -11.36
C TYR A 28 1.58 6.99 -11.92
N ALA A 29 2.20 7.15 -13.10
CA ALA A 29 2.50 8.47 -13.68
C ALA A 29 3.20 9.43 -12.67
N GLY A 30 4.09 8.88 -11.83
CA GLY A 30 4.79 9.65 -10.78
C GLY A 30 3.97 9.97 -9.53
N ILE A 31 2.70 9.54 -9.46
CA ILE A 31 1.81 9.80 -8.32
C ILE A 31 1.75 8.56 -7.43
N PRO A 32 2.01 8.68 -6.11
CA PRO A 32 1.92 7.55 -5.19
C PRO A 32 0.52 6.94 -5.14
N VAL A 33 0.44 5.61 -5.25
CA VAL A 33 -0.81 4.87 -5.06
C VAL A 33 -1.02 4.67 -3.56
N PHE A 34 -2.03 5.35 -3.00
CA PHE A 34 -2.33 5.29 -1.57
C PHE A 34 -2.62 3.85 -1.10
N GLY A 35 -2.08 3.47 0.06
CA GLY A 35 -2.25 2.13 0.64
C GLY A 35 -1.47 1.01 -0.06
N SER A 36 -0.79 1.28 -1.19
CA SER A 36 0.05 0.29 -1.85
C SER A 36 1.31 -0.02 -1.05
N ARG A 37 1.65 -1.31 -0.99
CA ARG A 37 2.88 -1.80 -0.37
C ARG A 37 3.15 -3.20 -0.87
N LEU A 38 4.38 -3.47 -1.28
CA LEU A 38 4.86 -4.80 -1.63
C LEU A 38 6.12 -5.08 -0.80
N THR A 39 6.17 -6.20 -0.10
CA THR A 39 7.34 -6.62 0.66
C THR A 39 7.85 -7.94 0.11
N THR A 40 9.10 -7.99 -0.33
CA THR A 40 9.76 -9.23 -0.72
C THR A 40 10.63 -9.75 0.42
N HIS A 41 10.56 -11.05 0.69
CA HIS A 41 11.34 -11.73 1.70
C HIS A 41 12.40 -12.61 1.06
N ILE A 42 13.66 -12.29 1.34
CA ILE A 42 14.82 -12.95 0.74
C ILE A 42 15.60 -13.65 1.85
N ASP A 43 15.82 -14.95 1.74
CA ASP A 43 16.53 -15.73 2.75
C ASP A 43 18.02 -15.34 2.86
N ALA A 44 18.73 -15.92 3.83
CA ALA A 44 20.14 -15.64 4.05
C ALA A 44 21.04 -16.09 2.89
N GLN A 45 20.56 -16.99 2.02
CA GLN A 45 21.25 -17.48 0.82
C GLN A 45 20.95 -16.62 -0.42
N GLY A 46 20.02 -15.66 -0.31
CA GLY A 46 19.65 -14.76 -1.40
C GLY A 46 18.43 -15.21 -2.21
N HIS A 47 17.70 -16.24 -1.79
CA HIS A 47 16.51 -16.69 -2.49
C HIS A 47 15.27 -15.91 -2.05
N LEU A 48 14.52 -15.39 -3.03
CA LEU A 48 13.18 -14.87 -2.81
C LEU A 48 12.23 -16.03 -2.48
N TYR A 49 11.63 -16.03 -1.29
CA TYR A 49 10.75 -17.11 -0.86
C TYR A 49 9.31 -16.67 -0.54
N ALA A 50 9.07 -15.38 -0.31
CA ALA A 50 7.73 -14.84 -0.10
C ALA A 50 7.60 -13.40 -0.60
N VAL A 51 6.36 -13.04 -0.97
CA VAL A 51 5.97 -11.68 -1.36
C VAL A 51 4.63 -11.36 -0.73
N ASP A 52 4.59 -10.31 0.09
CA ASP A 52 3.38 -9.84 0.78
C ASP A 52 2.95 -8.46 0.31
N GLY A 53 1.69 -8.13 0.59
CA GLY A 53 1.11 -6.80 0.40
C GLY A 53 0.19 -6.70 -0.80
N ALA A 54 -0.07 -5.48 -1.25
CA ALA A 54 -1.02 -5.17 -2.30
C ALA A 54 -0.52 -4.03 -3.19
N THR A 55 -0.71 -4.23 -4.49
CA THR A 55 -0.55 -3.24 -5.55
C THR A 55 -1.81 -3.22 -6.40
N VAL A 56 -2.06 -2.13 -7.11
CA VAL A 56 -3.14 -2.05 -8.09
C VAL A 56 -2.58 -2.50 -9.44
N ALA A 57 -3.22 -3.47 -10.07
CA ALA A 57 -2.80 -3.96 -11.38
C ALA A 57 -2.87 -2.84 -12.44
N ALA A 58 -1.92 -2.82 -13.38
CA ALA A 58 -1.90 -1.80 -14.46
C ALA A 58 -3.23 -1.65 -15.20
N ALA A 59 -3.95 -2.74 -15.46
CA ALA A 59 -5.24 -2.66 -16.17
C ALA A 59 -6.29 -1.83 -15.40
N GLY A 60 -6.17 -1.75 -14.07
CA GLY A 60 -7.00 -0.89 -13.24
C GLY A 60 -6.58 0.59 -13.29
N LEU A 61 -5.33 0.88 -13.62
CA LEU A 61 -4.76 2.23 -13.63
C LEU A 61 -4.69 2.83 -15.03
N SER A 62 -4.58 2.01 -16.08
CA SER A 62 -4.35 2.46 -17.46
C SER A 62 -5.48 3.29 -18.06
N ARG A 63 -6.66 3.29 -17.44
CA ARG A 63 -7.81 4.12 -17.83
C ARG A 63 -7.92 5.41 -17.01
N LEU A 64 -7.03 5.62 -16.04
CA LEU A 64 -7.02 6.81 -15.21
C LEU A 64 -6.16 7.89 -15.85
N GLU A 65 -6.72 9.09 -15.93
CA GLU A 65 -6.02 10.33 -16.27
C GLU A 65 -5.81 11.13 -14.97
N PRO A 66 -4.65 11.01 -14.30
CA PRO A 66 -4.48 11.52 -12.95
C PRO A 66 -4.12 13.02 -12.94
N THR A 67 -4.74 13.80 -13.83
CA THR A 67 -4.62 15.26 -13.87
C THR A 67 -5.65 15.87 -12.92
N PRO A 68 -5.24 16.63 -11.90
CA PRO A 68 -6.18 17.26 -10.98
C PRO A 68 -7.10 18.24 -11.72
N THR A 69 -8.41 18.11 -11.49
CA THR A 69 -9.43 19.05 -11.98
C THR A 69 -9.79 20.11 -10.95
N LEU A 70 -9.32 19.95 -9.71
CA LEU A 70 -9.52 20.86 -8.58
C LEU A 70 -8.17 21.33 -8.04
N ALA A 71 -8.13 22.56 -7.55
CA ALA A 71 -7.00 23.02 -6.77
C ALA A 71 -6.96 22.29 -5.41
N ALA A 72 -5.75 22.10 -4.86
CA ALA A 72 -5.56 21.38 -3.61
C ALA A 72 -6.34 22.01 -2.43
N ALA A 73 -6.43 23.34 -2.38
CA ALA A 73 -7.19 24.05 -1.34
C ALA A 73 -8.70 23.74 -1.41
N ASP A 74 -9.27 23.73 -2.61
CA ASP A 74 -10.69 23.43 -2.82
C ASP A 74 -11.00 21.96 -2.47
N ALA A 75 -10.15 21.03 -2.94
CA ALA A 75 -10.27 19.61 -2.60
C ALA A 75 -10.22 19.38 -1.09
N ARG A 76 -9.32 20.08 -0.38
CA ARG A 76 -9.24 20.03 1.09
C ARG A 76 -10.52 20.53 1.75
N GLN A 77 -11.03 21.69 1.34
CA GLN A 77 -12.24 22.27 1.92
C GLN A 77 -13.45 21.35 1.74
N ILE A 78 -13.57 20.71 0.56
CA ILE A 78 -14.62 19.73 0.28
C ILE A 78 -14.48 18.51 1.21
N ALA A 79 -13.26 17.98 1.34
CA ALA A 79 -12.99 16.82 2.20
C ALA A 79 -13.28 17.09 3.68
N GLU A 80 -12.90 18.26 4.20
CA GLU A 80 -13.17 18.66 5.59
C GLU A 80 -14.69 18.72 5.87
N ARG A 81 -15.47 19.33 4.97
CA ARG A 81 -16.94 19.37 5.09
C ARG A 81 -17.57 17.98 5.06
N ALA A 82 -17.10 17.12 4.15
CA ALA A 82 -17.59 15.74 4.04
C ALA A 82 -17.26 14.91 5.28
N ALA A 83 -16.05 15.05 5.83
CA ALA A 83 -15.63 14.36 7.05
C ALA A 83 -16.45 14.80 8.26
N SER A 84 -16.73 16.10 8.40
CA SER A 84 -17.61 16.61 9.47
C SER A 84 -19.02 16.02 9.36
N ALA A 85 -19.60 15.95 8.16
CA ALA A 85 -20.92 15.35 7.97
C ALA A 85 -20.95 13.84 8.24
N ALA A 86 -19.86 13.13 7.94
CA ALA A 86 -19.73 11.69 8.20
C ALA A 86 -19.51 11.38 9.70
N ALA A 87 -18.97 12.31 10.47
CA ALA A 87 -18.80 12.13 11.93
C ALA A 87 -20.13 12.04 12.68
N ASP A 88 -21.22 12.52 12.09
CA ASP A 88 -22.57 12.39 12.62
C ASP A 88 -23.21 11.02 12.30
N ALA A 89 -22.54 10.16 11.53
CA ALA A 89 -22.98 8.80 11.22
C ALA A 89 -22.64 7.81 12.37
N PRO A 90 -23.46 6.76 12.58
CA PRO A 90 -23.16 5.76 13.60
C PRO A 90 -21.79 5.10 13.34
N PRO A 91 -21.02 4.79 14.40
CA PRO A 91 -19.67 4.28 14.26
C PRO A 91 -19.66 2.93 13.54
N VAL A 92 -18.65 2.74 12.67
CA VAL A 92 -18.38 1.43 12.06
C VAL A 92 -17.97 0.47 13.17
N GLN A 93 -18.75 -0.61 13.35
CA GLN A 93 -18.39 -1.67 14.30
C GLN A 93 -17.19 -2.44 13.75
N SER A 94 -16.05 -2.33 14.41
CA SER A 94 -14.90 -3.19 14.12
C SER A 94 -15.22 -4.62 14.59
N VAL A 95 -15.33 -5.57 13.66
CA VAL A 95 -15.30 -6.99 13.99
C VAL A 95 -13.86 -7.37 14.37
N ALA A 96 -13.67 -7.82 15.60
CA ALA A 96 -12.39 -8.39 16.04
C ALA A 96 -12.07 -9.63 15.19
N HIS A 97 -11.00 -9.57 14.41
CA HIS A 97 -10.50 -10.75 13.69
C HIS A 97 -9.66 -11.57 14.68
N GLN A 98 -10.07 -12.81 14.95
CA GLN A 98 -9.23 -13.76 15.68
C GLN A 98 -8.11 -14.26 14.77
N LEU A 99 -6.86 -13.93 15.11
CA LEU A 99 -5.67 -14.46 14.46
C LEU A 99 -5.34 -15.83 15.07
N TYR A 100 -5.38 -16.89 14.27
CA TYR A 100 -4.91 -18.22 14.65
C TYR A 100 -3.45 -18.37 14.25
N PHE A 101 -2.57 -18.62 15.21
CA PHE A 101 -1.19 -19.00 14.96
C PHE A 101 -1.09 -20.53 15.04
N PHE A 102 -0.76 -21.18 13.92
CA PHE A 102 -0.32 -22.58 13.91
C PHE A 102 1.20 -22.59 14.14
N GLN A 103 1.64 -23.31 15.17
CA GLN A 103 3.04 -23.68 15.32
C GLN A 103 3.15 -25.19 15.07
N GLU A 104 3.88 -25.57 14.04
CA GLU A 104 4.27 -26.96 13.84
C GLU A 104 5.54 -27.24 14.65
N GLY A 105 5.44 -28.23 15.56
CA GLY A 105 6.53 -29.12 16.01
C GLY A 105 7.73 -28.51 16.71
#